data_AF-A0A1W9WMX4-F1
#
_entry.id   AF-A0A1W9WMX4-F1
#
_cell.length_a   1.000
_cell.length_b   1.000
_cell.length_c   1.000
_cell.angle_alpha   90.00
_cell.angle_beta   90.00
_cell.angle_gamma   90.00
#
_symmetry.space_group_name_H-M   'P 1'
#
loop_
_entity.id
_entity.type
_entity.pdbx_description
1 polymer ?
#
loop_
_entity_poly.entity_id
_entity_poly.type
_entity_poly.pdbx_seq_one_letter_code
_entity_poly.pdbx_strand_id
1 'polypeptide(L)'
;TSINMNSKLENKALENGFVRLRINDLMELRSRPITENEPWFPSRCGEWVRLSDGTYGSVAAQTPEMVTLKLKGGALKYYNTTDYLAQSPTNLSNGFRLSGIFGLDYRHQSIATGEIPKMIQEAVTVELAKAGHGNLMEHIRVEFKEAGASSLDMAILAEFNGKAGSQYWVLERACVDVCNQHSWVIPFQQVSVHMAGS
;
A
#
# COMPACT_ATOMS: atom_id res chain seq x y z
N THR A 1 18.84 -45.70 30.39
CA THR A 1 18.89 -45.18 29.01
C THR A 1 17.83 -44.12 28.84
N SER A 2 18.19 -42.87 28.54
CA SER A 2 17.23 -41.80 28.26
C SER A 2 17.08 -41.64 26.75
N ILE A 3 15.84 -41.68 26.24
CA ILE A 3 15.53 -41.38 24.83
C ILE A 3 15.14 -39.90 24.74
N ASN A 4 15.94 -39.10 24.04
CA ASN A 4 15.63 -37.70 23.75
C ASN A 4 14.98 -37.59 22.38
N MET A 5 13.66 -37.36 22.35
CA MET A 5 12.90 -37.15 21.12
C MET A 5 12.71 -35.66 20.85
N ASN A 6 13.08 -35.23 19.64
CA ASN A 6 13.00 -33.84 19.20
C ASN A 6 12.22 -33.75 17.89
N SER A 7 11.49 -32.66 17.72
CA SER A 7 10.79 -32.33 16.48
C SER A 7 11.50 -31.20 15.75
N LYS A 8 11.40 -31.20 14.43
CA LYS A 8 11.83 -30.09 13.57
C LYS A 8 10.58 -29.41 13.03
N LEU A 9 10.42 -28.12 13.34
CA LEU A 9 9.43 -27.26 12.71
C LEU A 9 10.14 -26.45 11.62
N GLU A 10 9.50 -26.25 10.48
CA GLU A 10 10.10 -25.54 9.33
C GLU A 10 9.07 -24.56 8.79
N ASN A 11 9.44 -23.28 8.61
CA ASN A 11 8.72 -22.32 7.79
C ASN A 11 9.47 -22.09 6.48
N LYS A 12 8.93 -22.59 5.37
CA LYS A 12 9.58 -22.53 4.05
C LYS A 12 9.69 -21.12 3.45
N ALA A 13 8.93 -20.16 3.98
CA ALA A 13 9.07 -18.77 3.57
C ALA A 13 10.28 -18.10 4.22
N LEU A 14 10.82 -18.64 5.32
CA LEU A 14 11.92 -18.04 6.08
C LEU A 14 13.27 -18.68 5.74
N GLU A 15 14.29 -17.84 5.58
CA GLU A 15 15.68 -18.27 5.48
C GLU A 15 16.10 -18.97 6.77
N ASN A 16 16.70 -20.15 6.64
CA ASN A 16 17.03 -21.01 7.78
C ASN A 16 15.83 -21.20 8.73
N GLY A 17 14.61 -21.26 8.18
CA GLY A 17 13.34 -21.23 8.89
C GLY A 17 13.02 -22.46 9.75
N PHE A 18 14.03 -23.24 10.14
CA PHE A 18 13.84 -24.42 10.96
C PHE A 18 14.13 -24.16 12.43
N VAL A 19 13.28 -24.69 13.31
CA VAL A 19 13.48 -24.67 14.76
C VAL A 19 13.40 -26.10 15.28
N ARG A 20 14.35 -26.48 16.13
CA ARG A 20 14.36 -27.79 16.79
C ARG A 20 13.86 -27.63 18.22
N LEU A 21 12.75 -28.30 18.53
CA LEU A 21 12.11 -28.24 19.85
C LEU A 21 12.02 -29.64 20.44
N ARG A 22 12.02 -29.72 21.77
CA ARG A 22 11.76 -30.99 22.45
C ARG A 22 10.27 -31.31 22.30
N ILE A 23 9.93 -32.60 22.23
CA ILE A 23 8.53 -32.98 22.06
C ILE A 23 7.63 -32.48 23.20
N ASN A 24 8.18 -32.37 24.42
CA ASN A 24 7.45 -31.85 25.58
C ASN A 24 6.98 -30.41 25.39
N ASP A 25 7.74 -29.60 24.64
CA ASP A 25 7.39 -28.20 24.36
C ASP A 25 6.23 -28.10 23.33
N LEU A 26 5.85 -29.22 22.68
CA LEU A 26 4.85 -29.28 21.63
C LEU A 26 3.56 -30.02 22.02
N MET A 27 3.51 -30.63 23.21
CA MET A 27 2.39 -31.52 23.63
C MET A 27 1.02 -30.83 23.61
N GLU A 28 0.98 -29.54 23.95
CA GLU A 28 -0.23 -28.72 23.97
C GLU A 28 -0.54 -28.06 22.62
N LEU A 29 0.39 -28.12 21.65
CA LEU A 29 0.20 -27.53 20.34
C LEU A 29 -0.50 -28.53 19.40
N ARG A 30 -1.26 -28.00 18.44
CA ARG A 30 -1.92 -28.79 17.39
C ARG A 30 -1.52 -28.20 16.04
N SER A 31 -0.93 -29.03 15.19
CA SER A 31 -0.67 -28.66 13.81
C SER A 31 -1.93 -28.83 12.97
N ARG A 32 -2.05 -28.06 11.90
CA ARG A 32 -3.05 -28.25 10.85
C ARG A 32 -2.39 -28.17 9.47
N PRO A 33 -2.95 -28.83 8.45
CA PRO A 33 -2.48 -28.66 7.09
C PRO A 33 -2.61 -27.20 6.64
N ILE A 34 -1.69 -26.78 5.79
CA ILE A 34 -1.80 -25.52 5.08
C ILE A 34 -2.78 -25.66 3.91
N THR A 35 -3.53 -24.60 3.63
CA THR A 35 -4.42 -24.53 2.47
C THR A 35 -3.78 -23.73 1.34
N GLU A 36 -4.27 -23.90 0.11
CA GLU A 36 -3.65 -23.29 -1.09
C GLU A 36 -3.52 -21.75 -1.02
N ASN A 37 -4.47 -21.08 -0.35
CA ASN A 37 -4.52 -19.62 -0.24
C ASN A 37 -3.97 -19.10 1.09
N GLU A 38 -3.22 -19.91 1.83
CA GLU A 38 -2.66 -19.55 3.11
C GLU A 38 -1.14 -19.34 3.01
N PRO A 39 -0.66 -18.08 3.02
CA PRO A 39 0.77 -17.83 3.03
C PRO A 39 1.37 -18.16 4.41
N TRP A 40 2.55 -18.78 4.41
CA TRP A 40 3.31 -19.09 5.63
C TRP A 40 3.86 -17.85 6.34
N PHE A 41 4.01 -16.75 5.59
CA PHE A 41 4.54 -15.48 6.02
C PHE A 41 4.00 -14.38 5.08
N PRO A 42 3.75 -13.14 5.54
CA PRO A 42 3.12 -12.10 4.73
C PRO A 42 3.97 -11.61 3.54
N SER A 43 5.24 -12.01 3.45
CA SER A 43 6.18 -11.57 2.43
C SER A 43 7.20 -12.65 2.05
N ARG A 44 7.98 -12.38 0.99
CA ARG A 44 9.14 -13.14 0.53
C ARG A 44 10.31 -12.20 0.23
N CYS A 45 11.54 -12.72 0.26
CA CYS A 45 12.71 -11.97 -0.16
C CYS A 45 12.55 -11.44 -1.60
N GLY A 46 12.87 -10.17 -1.79
CA GLY A 46 12.69 -9.43 -3.04
C GLY A 46 11.33 -8.72 -3.19
N GLU A 47 10.32 -9.09 -2.41
CA GLU A 47 9.00 -8.45 -2.48
C GLU A 47 9.01 -7.08 -1.81
N TRP A 48 8.13 -6.20 -2.27
CA TRP A 48 7.99 -4.84 -1.74
C TRP A 48 6.88 -4.78 -0.72
N VAL A 49 7.16 -4.20 0.44
CA VAL A 49 6.22 -4.08 1.55
C VAL A 49 6.14 -2.65 2.05
N ARG A 50 4.98 -2.31 2.62
CA ARG A 50 4.74 -1.09 3.38
C ARG A 50 4.27 -1.45 4.78
N LEU A 51 4.84 -0.82 5.80
CA LEU A 51 4.50 -1.03 7.20
C LEU A 51 3.55 0.07 7.71
N SER A 52 2.93 -0.16 8.87
CA SER A 52 2.01 0.80 9.48
C SER A 52 2.66 2.13 9.88
N ASP A 53 3.96 2.12 10.20
CA ASP A 53 4.76 3.33 10.47
C ASP A 53 5.14 4.13 9.20
N GLY A 54 4.65 3.72 8.02
CA GLY A 54 4.97 4.34 6.74
C GLY A 54 6.29 3.87 6.13
N THR A 55 7.03 2.98 6.79
CA THR A 55 8.23 2.38 6.21
C THR A 55 7.87 1.63 4.93
N TYR A 56 8.67 1.82 3.90
CA TYR A 56 8.49 1.21 2.60
C TYR A 56 9.85 0.72 2.06
N GLY A 57 9.91 -0.53 1.63
CA GLY A 57 11.15 -1.16 1.17
C GLY A 57 10.94 -2.58 0.64
N SER A 58 11.97 -3.14 0.02
CA SER A 58 11.99 -4.53 -0.39
C SER A 58 12.52 -5.43 0.73
N VAL A 59 11.95 -6.62 0.91
CA VAL A 59 12.47 -7.61 1.87
C VAL A 59 13.83 -8.11 1.40
N ALA A 60 14.87 -7.84 2.18
CA ALA A 60 16.23 -8.28 1.89
C ALA A 60 16.51 -9.68 2.44
N ALA A 61 16.00 -9.96 3.64
CA ALA A 61 16.09 -11.25 4.32
C ALA A 61 14.95 -11.39 5.33
N GLN A 62 14.51 -12.62 5.60
CA GLN A 62 13.54 -12.93 6.65
C GLN A 62 13.86 -14.29 7.27
N THR A 63 14.10 -14.33 8.58
CA THR A 63 14.38 -15.52 9.38
C THR A 63 13.34 -15.65 10.51
N PRO A 64 13.32 -16.74 11.29
CA PRO A 64 12.45 -16.83 12.47
C PRO A 64 12.65 -15.67 13.46
N GLU A 65 13.86 -15.14 13.58
CA GLU A 65 14.24 -14.11 14.55
C GLU A 65 14.12 -12.70 13.98
N MET A 66 14.48 -12.48 12.71
CA MET A 66 14.66 -11.14 12.17
C MET A 66 14.14 -10.98 10.73
N VAL A 67 13.57 -9.82 10.45
CA VAL A 67 13.24 -9.36 9.09
C VAL A 67 14.07 -8.11 8.77
N THR A 68 14.71 -8.11 7.60
CA THR A 68 15.49 -6.99 7.10
C THR A 68 14.82 -6.39 5.87
N LEU A 69 14.50 -5.10 5.92
CA LEU A 69 14.01 -4.35 4.77
C LEU A 69 15.13 -3.49 4.18
N LYS A 70 15.28 -3.52 2.87
CA LYS A 70 16.11 -2.58 2.11
C LYS A 70 15.25 -1.43 1.62
N LEU A 71 15.49 -0.26 2.17
CA LEU A 71 14.77 0.97 1.83
C LEU A 71 15.23 1.52 0.48
N LYS A 72 14.44 2.44 -0.09
CA LYS A 72 14.92 3.29 -1.18
C LYS A 72 16.16 4.07 -0.73
N GLY A 73 17.19 4.07 -1.56
CA GLY A 73 18.52 4.59 -1.20
C GLY A 73 19.48 3.55 -0.62
N GLY A 74 19.02 2.32 -0.36
CA GLY A 74 19.87 1.18 0.00
C GLY A 74 20.11 0.97 1.49
N ALA A 75 19.60 1.85 2.36
CA ALA A 75 19.63 1.66 3.80
C ALA A 75 18.90 0.38 4.21
N LEU A 76 19.42 -0.31 5.23
CA LEU A 76 18.81 -1.51 5.81
C LEU A 76 18.12 -1.15 7.11
N LYS A 77 16.87 -1.60 7.28
CA LYS A 77 16.10 -1.49 8.52
C LYS A 77 15.79 -2.89 9.01
N TYR A 78 16.11 -3.15 10.28
CA TYR A 78 16.04 -4.46 10.91
C TYR A 78 14.90 -4.49 11.93
N TYR A 79 14.18 -5.60 11.98
CA TYR A 79 13.08 -5.83 12.91
C TYR A 79 13.21 -7.22 13.51
N ASN A 80 12.89 -7.37 14.80
CA ASN A 80 12.50 -8.71 15.25
C ASN A 80 11.27 -9.15 14.46
N THR A 81 11.16 -10.44 14.16
CA THR A 81 10.02 -10.96 13.36
C THR A 81 8.67 -10.62 14.00
N THR A 82 8.56 -10.63 15.33
CA THR A 82 7.35 -10.21 16.04
C THR A 82 7.00 -8.74 15.81
N ASP A 83 7.99 -7.87 15.80
CA ASP A 83 7.80 -6.42 15.61
C ASP A 83 7.40 -6.11 14.17
N TYR A 84 8.00 -6.83 13.20
CA TYR A 84 7.62 -6.74 11.80
C TYR A 84 6.16 -7.17 11.59
N LEU A 85 5.73 -8.29 12.19
CA LEU A 85 4.35 -8.76 12.10
C LEU A 85 3.37 -7.81 12.79
N ALA A 86 3.74 -7.23 13.94
CA ALA A 86 2.94 -6.24 14.65
C ALA A 86 2.74 -4.95 13.82
N GLN A 87 3.66 -4.63 12.91
CA GLN A 87 3.56 -3.50 11.99
C GLN A 87 2.62 -3.73 10.80
N SER A 88 1.90 -4.86 10.75
CA SER A 88 0.89 -5.19 9.72
C SER A 88 1.41 -4.97 8.28
N PRO A 89 2.43 -5.73 7.86
CA PRO A 89 3.08 -5.52 6.58
C PRO A 89 2.10 -5.70 5.42
N THR A 90 1.93 -4.65 4.63
CA THR A 90 1.16 -4.65 3.39
C THR A 90 2.09 -5.01 2.24
N ASN A 91 1.88 -6.19 1.66
CA ASN A 91 2.66 -6.67 0.52
C ASN A 91 2.12 -6.07 -0.78
N LEU A 92 2.98 -5.36 -1.51
CA LEU A 92 2.65 -4.64 -2.73
C LEU A 92 2.90 -5.49 -3.99
N SER A 93 3.54 -6.66 -3.85
CA SER A 93 3.98 -7.49 -4.98
C SER A 93 2.87 -8.28 -5.66
N ASN A 94 1.65 -8.31 -5.09
CA ASN A 94 0.45 -8.85 -5.74
C ASN A 94 -0.44 -7.75 -6.36
N GLY A 95 0.06 -6.51 -6.40
CA GLY A 95 -0.71 -5.34 -6.81
C GLY A 95 -1.24 -4.56 -5.61
N PHE A 96 -1.59 -3.31 -5.86
CA PHE A 96 -2.06 -2.38 -4.84
C PHE A 96 -2.89 -1.26 -5.47
N ARG A 97 -3.72 -0.60 -4.65
CA ARG A 97 -4.48 0.57 -5.05
C ARG A 97 -3.93 1.82 -4.36
N LEU A 98 -3.72 2.87 -5.13
CA LEU A 98 -3.49 4.22 -4.62
C LEU A 98 -4.79 5.01 -4.71
N SER A 99 -5.03 5.86 -3.71
CA SER A 99 -6.23 6.69 -3.65
C SER A 99 -5.84 8.13 -3.39
N GLY A 100 -6.38 9.04 -4.19
CA GLY A 100 -6.22 10.48 -4.05
C GLY A 100 -7.58 11.16 -4.01
N ILE A 101 -7.73 12.19 -3.19
CA ILE A 101 -8.93 13.03 -3.14
C ILE A 101 -8.56 14.41 -3.65
N PHE A 102 -9.39 14.96 -4.52
CA PHE A 102 -9.30 16.36 -4.94
C PHE A 102 -10.69 16.98 -4.93
N GLY A 103 -10.72 18.27 -4.62
CA GLY A 103 -11.95 19.06 -4.55
C GLY A 103 -12.15 19.86 -5.83
N LEU A 104 -13.39 19.88 -6.32
CA LEU A 104 -13.82 20.68 -7.45
C LEU A 104 -14.66 21.86 -6.98
N ASP A 105 -14.59 22.98 -7.71
CA ASP A 105 -15.51 24.10 -7.53
C ASP A 105 -16.95 23.68 -7.88
N TYR A 106 -17.91 24.15 -7.07
CA TYR A 106 -19.34 23.85 -7.23
C TYR A 106 -19.92 24.26 -8.58
N ARG A 107 -19.28 25.16 -9.33
CA ARG A 107 -19.68 25.49 -10.72
C ARG A 107 -19.75 24.25 -11.62
N HIS A 108 -19.03 23.19 -11.29
CA HIS A 108 -18.99 21.96 -12.05
C HIS A 108 -20.02 20.91 -11.59
N GLN A 109 -20.93 21.25 -10.66
CA GLN A 109 -21.89 20.31 -10.05
C GLN A 109 -22.74 19.55 -11.07
N SER A 110 -23.17 20.20 -12.15
CA SER A 110 -24.03 19.59 -13.18
C SER A 110 -23.36 18.42 -13.91
N ILE A 111 -22.02 18.39 -13.96
CA ILE A 111 -21.24 17.37 -14.67
C ILE A 111 -20.34 16.54 -13.73
N ALA A 112 -20.38 16.81 -12.42
CA ALA A 112 -19.49 16.22 -11.42
C ALA A 112 -19.62 14.71 -11.26
N THR A 113 -20.83 14.16 -11.42
CA THR A 113 -21.07 12.71 -11.30
C THR A 113 -21.03 11.98 -12.65
N GLY A 114 -20.78 12.71 -13.76
CA GLY A 114 -20.90 12.19 -15.12
C GLY A 114 -19.64 12.40 -15.94
N GLU A 115 -19.48 13.59 -16.51
CA GLU A 115 -18.43 13.88 -17.48
C GLU A 115 -17.06 14.05 -16.82
N ILE A 116 -17.02 14.71 -15.66
CA ILE A 116 -15.76 14.97 -14.97
C ILE A 116 -14.99 13.69 -14.69
N PRO A 117 -15.55 12.66 -13.99
CA PRO A 117 -14.86 11.40 -13.76
C PRO A 117 -14.13 10.84 -14.99
N LYS A 118 -14.81 10.85 -16.15
CA LYS A 118 -14.25 10.33 -17.41
C LYS A 118 -13.06 11.15 -17.89
N MET A 119 -13.19 12.49 -17.88
CA MET A 119 -12.09 13.39 -18.23
C MET A 119 -10.86 13.17 -17.33
N ILE A 120 -11.09 12.95 -16.04
CA ILE A 120 -10.01 12.74 -15.04
C ILE A 120 -9.34 11.38 -15.28
N GLN A 121 -10.14 10.33 -15.49
CA GLN A 121 -9.62 9.00 -15.82
C GLN A 121 -8.74 9.03 -17.06
N GLU A 122 -9.19 9.70 -18.13
CA GLU A 122 -8.44 9.85 -19.37
C GLU A 122 -7.14 10.64 -19.15
N ALA A 123 -7.21 11.79 -18.47
CA ALA A 123 -6.05 12.61 -18.17
C ALA A 123 -4.98 11.86 -17.36
N VAL A 124 -5.37 11.21 -16.26
CA VAL A 124 -4.43 10.43 -15.43
C VAL A 124 -3.85 9.25 -16.18
N THR A 125 -4.65 8.56 -17.00
CA THR A 125 -4.16 7.48 -17.85
C THR A 125 -3.08 7.97 -18.81
N VAL A 126 -3.34 9.09 -19.49
CA VAL A 126 -2.40 9.67 -20.47
C VAL A 126 -1.12 10.14 -19.79
N GLU A 127 -1.21 10.84 -18.66
CA GLU A 127 -0.02 11.35 -17.96
C GLU A 127 0.82 10.23 -17.33
N LEU A 128 0.20 9.22 -16.73
CA LEU A 128 0.93 8.05 -16.24
C LEU A 128 1.60 7.27 -17.37
N ALA A 129 0.94 7.16 -18.53
CA ALA A 129 1.53 6.53 -19.71
C ALA A 129 2.74 7.33 -20.22
N LYS A 130 2.63 8.67 -20.32
CA LYS A 130 3.74 9.56 -20.73
C LYS A 130 4.92 9.48 -19.76
N ALA A 131 4.66 9.34 -18.46
CA ALA A 131 5.68 9.15 -17.44
C ALA A 131 6.35 7.76 -17.46
N GLY A 132 5.93 6.86 -18.36
CA GLY A 132 6.49 5.51 -18.51
C GLY A 132 5.89 4.47 -17.56
N HIS A 133 4.76 4.79 -16.92
CA HIS A 133 4.08 3.90 -15.96
C HIS A 133 2.83 3.21 -16.53
N GLY A 134 2.54 3.38 -17.82
CA GLY A 134 1.32 2.84 -18.45
C GLY A 134 1.21 1.31 -18.37
N ASN A 135 2.33 0.57 -18.33
CA ASN A 135 2.35 -0.88 -18.20
C ASN A 135 2.23 -1.37 -16.73
N LEU A 136 2.23 -0.46 -15.76
CA LEU A 136 2.11 -0.74 -14.35
C LEU A 136 0.67 -0.60 -13.85
N MET A 137 -0.12 0.28 -14.48
CA MET A 137 -1.51 0.53 -14.13
C MET A 137 -2.42 -0.54 -14.76
N GLU A 138 -3.24 -1.18 -13.93
CA GLU A 138 -4.23 -2.18 -14.37
C GLU A 138 -5.61 -1.56 -14.57
N HIS A 139 -6.02 -0.70 -13.63
CA HIS A 139 -7.31 -0.04 -13.69
C HIS A 139 -7.23 1.35 -13.05
N ILE A 140 -8.08 2.27 -13.53
CA ILE A 140 -8.31 3.55 -12.88
C ILE A 140 -9.79 3.85 -12.86
N ARG A 141 -10.27 4.24 -11.68
CA ARG A 141 -11.64 4.71 -11.47
C ARG A 141 -11.62 6.06 -10.81
N VAL A 142 -12.51 6.94 -11.27
CA VAL A 142 -12.75 8.22 -10.61
C VAL A 142 -14.22 8.25 -10.20
N GLU A 143 -14.49 8.58 -8.95
CA GLU A 143 -15.84 8.58 -8.39
C GLU A 143 -16.11 9.88 -7.66
N PHE A 144 -17.36 10.32 -7.69
CA PHE A 144 -17.83 11.37 -6.80
C PHE A 144 -17.85 10.82 -5.37
N LYS A 145 -17.13 11.47 -4.46
CA LYS A 145 -17.03 11.07 -3.06
C LYS A 145 -18.12 11.73 -2.22
N GLU A 146 -18.16 13.06 -2.20
CA GLU A 146 -19.14 13.83 -1.44
C GLU A 146 -19.21 15.29 -1.89
N ALA A 147 -20.30 15.97 -1.51
CA ALA A 147 -20.40 17.43 -1.60
C ALA A 147 -20.00 18.03 -0.24
N GLY A 148 -18.76 18.51 -0.15
CA GLY A 148 -18.21 19.14 1.06
C GLY A 148 -18.60 20.62 1.19
N ALA A 149 -18.22 21.27 2.28
CA ALA A 149 -18.63 22.65 2.57
C ALA A 149 -18.19 23.69 1.50
N SER A 150 -17.08 23.44 0.80
CA SER A 150 -16.52 24.34 -0.20
C SER A 150 -16.07 23.66 -1.48
N SER A 151 -16.24 22.34 -1.61
CA SER A 151 -15.81 21.56 -2.78
C SER A 151 -16.75 20.39 -3.05
N LEU A 152 -16.76 19.95 -4.31
CA LEU A 152 -17.25 18.64 -4.72
C LEU A 152 -16.05 17.69 -4.74
N ASP A 153 -15.99 16.78 -3.78
CA ASP A 153 -14.85 15.89 -3.61
C ASP A 153 -14.96 14.70 -4.54
N MET A 154 -13.86 14.40 -5.21
CA MET A 154 -13.71 13.30 -6.13
C MET A 154 -12.60 12.38 -5.63
N ALA A 155 -12.81 11.06 -5.72
CA ALA A 155 -11.81 10.06 -5.40
C ALA A 155 -11.23 9.46 -6.69
N ILE A 156 -9.92 9.54 -6.85
CA ILE A 156 -9.17 8.78 -7.85
C ILE A 156 -8.70 7.48 -7.20
N LEU A 157 -9.03 6.37 -7.84
CA LEU A 157 -8.71 5.01 -7.41
C LEU A 157 -7.88 4.37 -8.51
N ALA A 158 -6.55 4.39 -8.37
CA ALA A 158 -5.63 3.83 -9.35
C ALA A 158 -5.08 2.50 -8.85
N GLU A 159 -5.29 1.43 -9.61
CA GLU A 159 -4.82 0.08 -9.34
C GLU A 159 -3.57 -0.22 -10.16
N PHE A 160 -2.56 -0.77 -9.49
CA PHE A 160 -1.28 -1.10 -10.07
C PHE A 160 -0.95 -2.56 -9.84
N ASN A 161 -0.27 -3.18 -10.80
CA ASN A 161 0.25 -4.52 -10.67
C ASN A 161 1.47 -4.59 -9.73
N GLY A 162 1.84 -5.81 -9.34
CA GLY A 162 2.93 -6.05 -8.39
C GLY A 162 4.30 -5.49 -8.77
N LYS A 163 4.57 -5.28 -10.06
CA LYS A 163 5.85 -4.73 -10.54
C LYS A 163 6.01 -3.26 -10.15
N ALA A 164 4.89 -2.58 -9.94
CA ALA A 164 4.84 -1.19 -9.49
C ALA A 164 5.28 -1.03 -8.03
N GLY A 165 5.45 -2.13 -7.29
CA GLY A 165 5.79 -2.13 -5.87
C GLY A 165 7.02 -1.29 -5.56
N SER A 166 8.02 -1.22 -6.46
CA SER A 166 9.24 -0.40 -6.30
C SER A 166 9.07 1.09 -6.64
N GLN A 167 7.91 1.49 -7.12
CA GLN A 167 7.60 2.86 -7.58
C GLN A 167 6.44 3.48 -6.79
N TYR A 168 6.03 2.87 -5.68
CA TYR A 168 4.87 3.28 -4.86
C TYR A 168 4.78 4.79 -4.65
N TRP A 169 5.83 5.42 -4.08
CA TRP A 169 5.84 6.87 -3.82
C TRP A 169 5.85 7.74 -5.09
N VAL A 170 6.49 7.25 -6.16
CA VAL A 170 6.52 7.99 -7.44
C VAL A 170 5.13 8.01 -8.06
N LEU A 171 4.43 6.87 -8.03
CA LEU A 171 3.07 6.73 -8.54
C LEU A 171 2.05 7.48 -7.67
N GLU A 172 2.20 7.42 -6.34
CA GLU A 172 1.38 8.19 -5.41
C GLU A 172 1.47 9.68 -5.69
N ARG A 173 2.69 10.19 -5.84
CA ARG A 173 2.92 11.58 -6.21
C ARG A 173 2.38 11.89 -7.60
N ALA A 174 2.60 11.05 -8.60
CA ALA A 174 2.12 11.29 -9.96
C ALA A 174 0.60 11.41 -10.02
N CYS A 175 -0.14 10.55 -9.29
CA CYS A 175 -1.59 10.67 -9.18
C CYS A 175 -2.02 12.02 -8.61
N VAL A 176 -1.32 12.52 -7.58
CA VAL A 176 -1.59 13.84 -6.99
C VAL A 176 -1.22 14.99 -7.95
N ASP A 177 -0.06 14.91 -8.61
CA ASP A 177 0.43 15.95 -9.51
C ASP A 177 -0.50 16.13 -10.72
N VAL A 178 -1.06 15.05 -11.29
CA VAL A 178 -2.04 15.15 -12.38
C VAL A 178 -3.31 15.89 -11.93
N CYS A 179 -3.77 15.67 -10.69
CA CYS A 179 -4.91 16.41 -10.14
C CYS A 179 -4.65 17.92 -10.13
N ASN A 180 -3.42 18.32 -9.79
CA ASN A 180 -3.05 19.73 -9.67
C ASN A 180 -2.85 20.42 -11.04
N GLN A 181 -2.32 19.71 -12.03
CA GLN A 181 -1.98 20.29 -13.34
C GLN A 181 -3.20 20.73 -14.17
N HIS A 182 -4.34 20.07 -14.01
CA HIS A 182 -5.55 20.37 -14.78
C HIS A 182 -6.34 21.60 -14.27
N SER A 183 -5.80 22.38 -13.31
CA SER A 183 -6.44 23.58 -12.76
C SER A 183 -7.88 23.36 -12.29
N TRP A 184 -8.18 22.14 -11.84
CA TRP A 184 -9.37 21.80 -11.08
C TRP A 184 -9.12 22.24 -9.64
N VAL A 185 -9.16 23.55 -9.44
CA VAL A 185 -8.64 24.24 -8.26
C VAL A 185 -9.35 23.76 -7.00
N ILE A 186 -8.53 23.32 -6.03
CA ILE A 186 -8.88 23.20 -4.61
C ILE A 186 -9.16 24.63 -4.11
N PRO A 187 -10.41 25.00 -3.79
CA PRO A 187 -10.67 26.33 -3.26
C PRO A 187 -10.00 26.43 -1.88
N PHE A 188 -9.10 27.41 -1.75
CA PHE A 188 -8.66 27.89 -0.45
C PHE A 188 -9.88 28.32 0.36
N GLN A 189 -9.93 27.97 1.64
CA GLN A 189 -10.93 28.52 2.57
C GLN A 189 -10.93 30.05 2.45
N GLN A 190 -11.99 30.63 1.91
CA GLN A 190 -12.27 32.05 2.11
C GLN A 190 -12.73 32.19 3.56
N VAL A 191 -11.84 32.69 4.41
CA VAL A 191 -12.23 33.21 5.72
C VAL A 191 -13.06 34.47 5.47
N SER A 192 -14.39 34.33 5.48
CA SER A 192 -15.30 35.46 5.52
C SER A 192 -15.20 36.11 6.90
N VAL A 193 -14.42 37.19 7.02
CA VAL A 193 -14.45 38.04 8.22
C VAL A 193 -15.73 38.88 8.14
N HIS A 194 -16.72 38.53 8.96
CA HIS A 194 -17.82 39.44 9.25
C HIS A 194 -17.28 40.60 10.09
N MET A 195 -17.02 41.74 9.44
CA MET A 195 -16.84 43.00 10.15
C MET A 195 -18.20 43.43 10.69
N ALA A 196 -18.47 43.13 11.95
CA ALA A 196 -19.50 43.82 12.70
C ALA A 196 -18.97 45.23 13.02
N GLY A 197 -19.59 46.26 12.48
CA GLY A 197 -19.35 47.62 12.96
C GLY A 197 -19.73 48.73 11.99
N SER A 198 -21.00 49.16 12.06
CA SER A 198 -21.36 50.52 12.48
C SER A 198 -22.85 50.56 12.80
#